data_AF-A0A1B6DP19-F1
#
_entry.id   AF-A0A1B6DP19-F1
#
_cell.length_a   1.000
_cell.length_b   1.000
_cell.length_c   1.000
_cell.angle_alpha   90.00
_cell.angle_beta   90.00
_cell.angle_gamma   90.00
#
_symmetry.space_group_name_H-M   'P 1'
#
loop_
_entity.id
_entity.type
_entity.pdbx_description
1 polymer ?
#
loop_
_entity_poly.entity_id
_entity_poly.type
_entity_poly.pdbx_seq_one_letter_code
_entity_poly.pdbx_strand_id
1 'polypeptide(L)'
;SLDLCMALREAAGGDPNLFKAERKLRKQRQQEIKRSKREYEKERTDVFGFINSKLAGPSTSAESTNNIDLTNSSNKGLNVERFKLGEDIKRTERDVAKLKESLKRQDKGSLSHATLANKLQQTQKYLDKLHKNEKNIVNVQNERQNHKKMAVF
;
A
#
# COMPACT_ATOMS: atom_id res chain seq x y z
N SER A 1 36.33 8.50 22.75
CA SER A 1 37.76 8.47 22.39
C SER A 1 38.29 9.90 22.39
N LEU A 2 39.59 10.10 22.59
CA LEU A 2 40.23 11.42 22.55
C LEU A 2 39.99 12.10 21.19
N ASP A 3 40.04 11.33 20.10
CA ASP A 3 39.77 11.82 18.74
C ASP A 3 38.37 12.41 18.58
N LEU A 4 37.36 11.81 19.22
CA LEU A 4 35.99 12.36 19.22
C LEU A 4 35.92 13.69 19.96
N CYS A 5 36.63 13.82 21.08
CA CYS A 5 36.69 15.06 21.85
C CYS A 5 37.44 16.17 21.10
N MET A 6 38.52 15.84 20.39
CA MET A 6 39.27 16.80 19.56
C MET A 6 38.42 17.27 18.37
N ALA A 7 37.75 16.36 17.66
CA ALA A 7 36.88 16.71 16.53
C ALA A 7 35.70 17.60 16.95
N LEU A 8 35.09 17.35 18.11
CA LEU A 8 34.02 18.20 18.64
C LEU A 8 34.51 19.58 19.06
N ARG A 9 35.72 19.66 19.62
CA ARG A 9 36.36 20.92 20.04
C ARG A 9 36.76 21.78 18.84
N GLU A 10 37.27 21.16 17.78
CA GLU A 10 37.59 21.82 16.52
C GLU A 10 36.32 22.34 15.82
N ALA A 11 35.27 21.51 15.75
CA ALA A 11 33.98 21.89 15.18
C ALA A 11 33.23 22.97 15.98
N ALA A 12 33.50 23.09 17.28
CA ALA A 12 32.95 24.13 18.15
C ALA A 12 33.73 25.45 18.08
N GLY A 13 34.87 25.53 17.40
CA GLY A 13 35.62 26.78 17.19
C GLY A 13 36.05 27.49 18.49
N GLY A 14 36.17 26.77 19.60
CA GLY A 14 36.52 27.33 20.91
C GLY A 14 35.35 27.73 21.82
N ASP A 15 34.10 27.52 21.41
CA ASP A 15 32.92 27.80 22.26
C ASP A 15 32.80 26.80 23.44
N PRO A 16 32.39 27.24 24.65
CA PRO A 16 32.24 26.37 25.82
C PRO A 16 31.06 25.38 25.71
N ASN A 17 30.18 25.55 24.72
CA ASN A 17 28.97 24.76 24.54
C ASN A 17 29.13 23.66 23.48
N LEU A 18 29.95 22.65 23.78
CA LEU A 18 30.26 21.50 22.90
C LEU A 18 29.01 20.74 22.40
N PHE A 19 27.95 20.68 23.22
CA PHE A 19 26.70 20.00 22.88
C PHE A 19 25.96 20.59 21.67
N LYS A 20 26.13 21.90 21.39
CA LYS A 20 25.51 22.55 20.23
C LYS A 20 26.20 22.12 18.93
N ALA A 21 27.53 22.03 18.93
CA ALA A 21 28.32 21.56 17.80
C ALA A 21 28.01 20.09 17.47
N GLU A 22 27.95 19.23 18.49
CA GLU A 22 27.58 17.81 18.34
C GLU A 22 26.17 17.64 17.73
N ARG A 23 25.19 18.39 18.25
CA ARG A 23 23.81 18.35 17.75
C ARG A 23 23.73 18.82 16.29
N LYS A 24 24.52 19.80 15.89
CA LYS A 24 24.60 20.30 14.50
C LYS A 24 25.21 19.25 13.57
N LEU A 25 26.33 18.64 13.97
CA LEU A 25 27.00 17.60 13.20
C LEU A 25 26.11 16.36 13.01
N ARG A 26 25.39 15.95 14.06
CA ARG A 26 24.43 14.84 13.98
C ARG A 26 23.29 15.14 13.01
N LYS A 27 22.78 16.38 12.99
CA LYS A 27 21.73 16.80 12.05
C LYS A 27 22.23 16.79 10.60
N GLN A 28 23.47 17.24 10.36
CA GLN A 28 24.08 17.22 9.02
C GLN A 28 24.25 15.80 8.51
N ARG A 29 24.83 14.90 9.31
CA ARG A 29 24.97 13.48 8.98
C ARG A 29 23.61 12.82 8.67
N GLN A 30 22.58 13.12 9.45
CA GLN A 30 21.23 12.61 9.20
C GLN A 30 20.62 13.16 7.91
N GLN A 31 20.92 14.41 7.53
CA GLN A 31 20.47 14.97 6.26
C GLN A 31 21.18 14.32 5.07
N GLU A 32 22.48 14.07 5.17
CA GLU A 32 23.25 13.38 4.13
C GLU A 32 22.73 11.96 3.90
N ILE A 33 22.51 11.19 4.96
CA ILE A 33 21.94 9.84 4.87
C ILE A 33 20.53 9.87 4.23
N LYS A 34 19.72 10.89 4.55
CA LYS A 34 18.39 11.05 3.94
C LYS A 34 18.48 11.42 2.46
N ARG A 35 19.46 12.24 2.06
CA ARG A 35 19.67 12.62 0.66
C ARG A 35 20.15 11.42 -0.16
N SER A 36 21.16 10.70 0.32
CA SER A 36 21.68 9.50 -0.37
C SER A 36 20.62 8.41 -0.52
N LYS A 37 19.79 8.20 0.51
CA LYS A 37 18.68 7.24 0.43
C LYS A 37 17.65 7.63 -0.65
N ARG A 38 17.33 8.93 -0.77
CA ARG A 38 16.38 9.43 -1.80
C ARG A 38 16.95 9.33 -3.20
N GLU A 39 18.24 9.55 -3.39
CA GLU A 39 18.91 9.38 -4.68
C GLU A 39 18.92 7.91 -5.10
N TYR A 40 19.28 7.01 -4.19
CA TYR A 40 19.22 5.56 -4.41
C TYR A 40 17.80 5.06 -4.76
N GLU A 41 16.76 5.60 -4.11
CA GLU A 41 15.36 5.26 -4.42
C GLU A 41 14.92 5.76 -5.81
N LYS A 42 15.43 6.91 -6.28
CA LYS A 42 15.16 7.43 -7.63
C LYS A 42 15.86 6.64 -8.72
N GLU A 43 17.08 6.16 -8.47
CA GLU A 43 17.80 5.30 -9.42
C GLU A 43 17.14 3.93 -9.57
N ARG A 44 16.45 3.44 -8.53
CA ARG A 44 15.68 2.18 -8.59
C ARG A 44 14.41 2.27 -9.44
N THR A 45 13.90 3.47 -9.74
CA THR A 45 12.79 3.65 -10.70
C THR A 45 13.30 3.71 -12.13
N ASP A 46 14.03 2.68 -12.54
CA ASP A 46 14.53 2.49 -13.90
C ASP A 46 13.40 1.99 -14.82
N VAL A 47 13.48 2.29 -16.12
CA VAL A 47 12.56 1.81 -17.16
C VAL A 47 12.50 0.28 -17.14
N PHE A 48 13.62 -0.38 -16.87
CA PHE A 48 13.69 -1.83 -16.71
C PHE A 48 12.97 -2.30 -15.43
N GLY A 49 13.02 -1.55 -14.33
CA GLY A 49 12.22 -1.81 -13.14
C GLY A 49 10.72 -1.70 -13.40
N PHE A 50 10.30 -0.68 -14.17
CA PHE A 50 8.91 -0.52 -14.60
C PHE A 50 8.46 -1.69 -15.51
N ILE A 51 9.26 -2.03 -16.52
CA ILE A 51 8.97 -3.15 -17.44
C ILE A 51 8.92 -4.47 -16.66
N ASN A 52 9.86 -4.72 -15.75
CA ASN A 52 9.85 -5.91 -14.90
C ASN A 52 8.62 -5.96 -14.00
N SER A 53 8.18 -4.83 -13.43
CA SER A 53 6.95 -4.77 -12.63
C SER A 53 5.67 -5.05 -13.44
N LYS A 54 5.69 -4.79 -14.75
CA LYS A 54 4.54 -4.95 -15.65
C LYS A 54 4.53 -6.28 -16.41
N LEU A 55 5.69 -6.84 -16.75
CA LEU A 55 5.83 -8.05 -17.56
C LEU A 55 6.21 -9.29 -16.74
N ALA A 56 7.01 -9.16 -15.67
CA ALA A 56 7.49 -10.33 -14.93
C ALA A 56 6.48 -10.87 -13.89
N GLY A 57 5.31 -10.23 -13.75
CA GLY A 57 4.41 -10.48 -12.63
C GLY A 57 5.05 -10.05 -11.30
N PRO A 58 4.27 -9.91 -10.21
CA PRO A 58 4.81 -9.48 -8.93
C PRO A 58 5.83 -10.52 -8.44
N SER A 59 7.12 -10.18 -8.53
CA SER A 59 8.22 -10.93 -7.94
C SER A 59 8.09 -10.85 -6.41
N THR A 60 7.27 -11.72 -5.82
CA THR A 60 7.31 -12.23 -4.43
C THR A 60 7.71 -11.25 -3.31
N SER A 61 7.40 -9.97 -3.45
CA SER A 61 7.60 -8.97 -2.42
C SER A 61 6.57 -7.87 -2.63
N ALA A 62 5.54 -7.92 -1.78
CA ALA A 62 4.36 -7.06 -1.79
C ALA A 62 3.45 -7.25 -3.01
N GLU A 63 2.86 -8.44 -3.12
CA GLU A 63 1.40 -8.44 -3.13
C GLU A 63 0.98 -7.68 -1.86
N SER A 64 0.80 -6.37 -2.01
CA SER A 64 -0.15 -5.62 -1.21
C SER A 64 -1.53 -6.20 -1.54
N THR A 65 -1.74 -7.44 -1.13
CA THR A 65 -2.96 -7.82 -0.47
C THR A 65 -3.29 -6.61 0.39
N ASN A 66 -4.36 -5.92 0.02
CA ASN A 66 -5.00 -4.96 0.91
C ASN A 66 -5.55 -5.77 2.10
N ASN A 67 -4.65 -6.42 2.85
CA ASN A 67 -4.84 -6.81 4.23
C ASN A 67 -4.82 -5.47 4.96
N ILE A 68 -5.93 -4.75 4.81
CA ILE A 68 -6.23 -3.60 5.63
C ILE A 68 -6.11 -4.14 7.04
N ASP A 69 -5.24 -3.55 7.87
CA ASP A 69 -5.20 -3.86 9.30
C ASP A 69 -6.51 -3.37 9.92
N LEU A 70 -7.55 -4.19 9.77
CA LEU A 70 -8.89 -3.94 10.25
C LEU A 70 -8.92 -3.89 11.79
N THR A 71 -7.93 -4.49 12.44
CA THR A 71 -7.76 -4.52 13.90
C THR A 71 -7.39 -3.15 14.46
N ASN A 72 -6.47 -2.41 13.80
CA ASN A 72 -5.94 -1.13 14.28
C ASN A 72 -6.65 0.11 13.71
N SER A 73 -7.48 -0.05 12.68
CA SER A 73 -8.18 1.08 12.06
C SER A 73 -9.29 1.67 12.95
N SER A 74 -9.48 3.00 12.92
CA SER A 74 -10.59 3.66 13.61
C SER A 74 -11.94 3.32 12.97
N ASN A 75 -13.05 3.36 13.71
CA ASN A 75 -14.41 3.14 13.18
C ASN A 75 -14.74 4.08 12.00
N LYS A 76 -14.24 5.33 12.04
CA LYS A 76 -14.38 6.27 10.91
C LYS A 76 -13.61 5.78 9.68
N GLY A 77 -12.42 5.22 9.87
CA GLY A 77 -11.62 4.62 8.81
C GLY A 77 -12.32 3.41 8.19
N LEU A 78 -12.87 2.51 9.01
CA LEU A 78 -13.66 1.36 8.53
C LEU A 78 -14.87 1.78 7.69
N ASN A 79 -15.56 2.87 8.06
CA ASN A 79 -16.69 3.37 7.27
C ASN A 79 -16.26 3.91 5.90
N VAL A 80 -15.15 4.65 5.85
CA VAL A 80 -14.58 5.16 4.59
C VAL A 80 -14.13 4.00 3.70
N GLU A 81 -13.45 3.00 4.26
CA GLU A 81 -13.02 1.82 3.52
C GLU A 81 -14.20 0.98 3.02
N ARG A 82 -15.25 0.82 3.84
CA ARG A 82 -16.49 0.17 3.39
C ARG A 82 -17.14 0.92 2.23
N PHE A 83 -17.15 2.25 2.27
CA PHE A 83 -17.69 3.06 1.18
C PHE A 83 -16.88 2.88 -0.12
N LYS A 84 -15.54 2.94 -0.03
CA LYS A 84 -14.66 2.69 -1.18
C LYS A 84 -14.86 1.30 -1.77
N LEU A 85 -14.91 0.27 -0.93
CA LEU A 85 -15.19 -1.10 -1.36
C LEU A 85 -16.54 -1.21 -2.06
N GLY A 86 -17.58 -0.55 -1.53
CA GLY A 86 -18.90 -0.52 -2.18
C GLY A 86 -18.88 0.09 -3.58
N GLU A 87 -18.14 1.18 -3.78
CA GLU A 87 -17.97 1.78 -5.11
C GLU A 87 -17.15 0.89 -6.05
N ASP A 88 -16.09 0.25 -5.53
CA ASP A 88 -15.28 -0.70 -6.30
C ASP A 88 -16.07 -1.95 -6.71
N ILE A 89 -16.95 -2.45 -5.84
CA ILE A 89 -17.89 -3.54 -6.16
C ILE A 89 -18.80 -3.12 -7.31
N LYS A 90 -19.50 -1.99 -7.20
CA LYS A 90 -20.40 -1.49 -8.26
C LYS A 90 -19.67 -1.25 -9.57
N ARG A 91 -18.41 -0.79 -9.52
CA ARG A 91 -17.58 -0.62 -10.71
C ARG A 91 -17.25 -1.96 -11.35
N THR A 92 -16.80 -2.93 -10.54
CA THR A 92 -16.42 -4.26 -11.01
C THR A 92 -17.64 -5.02 -11.57
N GLU A 93 -18.81 -4.89 -10.95
CA GLU A 93 -20.08 -5.45 -11.46
C GLU A 93 -20.44 -4.92 -12.85
N ARG A 94 -20.30 -3.60 -13.05
CA ARG A 94 -20.51 -2.98 -14.37
C ARG A 94 -19.52 -3.50 -15.40
N ASP A 95 -18.26 -3.68 -15.02
CA ASP A 95 -17.24 -4.23 -15.91
C ASP A 95 -17.52 -5.70 -16.26
N VAL A 96 -17.97 -6.51 -15.30
CA VAL A 96 -18.44 -7.88 -15.53
C VAL A 96 -19.62 -7.90 -16.50
N ALA A 97 -20.60 -6.99 -16.34
CA ALA A 97 -21.73 -6.89 -17.26
C ALA A 97 -21.28 -6.56 -18.69
N LYS A 98 -20.37 -5.59 -18.86
CA LYS A 98 -19.79 -5.21 -20.17
C LYS A 98 -18.99 -6.35 -20.81
N LEU A 99 -18.23 -7.09 -20.01
CA LEU A 99 -17.47 -8.25 -20.49
C LEU A 99 -18.41 -9.38 -20.91
N LYS A 100 -19.47 -9.65 -20.15
CA LYS A 100 -20.51 -10.62 -20.53
C LYS A 100 -21.18 -10.24 -21.84
N GLU A 101 -21.54 -8.97 -22.02
CA GLU A 101 -22.15 -8.47 -23.25
C GLU A 101 -21.20 -8.58 -24.45
N SER A 102 -19.93 -8.20 -24.25
CA SER A 102 -18.90 -8.32 -25.29
C SER A 102 -18.60 -9.77 -25.65
N LEU A 103 -18.65 -10.68 -24.68
CA LEU A 103 -18.48 -12.12 -24.91
C LEU A 103 -19.64 -12.70 -25.73
N LYS A 104 -20.89 -12.25 -25.47
CA LYS A 104 -22.07 -12.68 -26.25
C LYS A 104 -22.01 -12.29 -27.73
N ARG A 105 -21.29 -11.21 -28.06
CA ARG A 105 -21.10 -10.73 -29.44
C ARG A 105 -20.01 -11.45 -30.21
N GLN A 106 -19.16 -12.23 -29.53
CA GLN A 106 -18.01 -12.90 -30.15
C GLN A 106 -18.33 -14.35 -30.47
N ASP A 107 -17.78 -14.83 -31.59
CA ASP A 107 -17.95 -16.21 -32.01
C ASP A 107 -17.23 -17.18 -31.07
N LYS A 108 -17.92 -18.24 -30.70
CA LYS A 108 -17.39 -19.32 -29.85
C LYS A 108 -16.21 -19.99 -30.57
N GLY A 109 -15.07 -20.07 -29.89
CA GLY A 109 -13.84 -20.65 -30.43
C GLY A 109 -12.85 -19.65 -31.00
N SER A 110 -13.22 -18.37 -31.15
CA SER A 110 -12.26 -17.32 -31.48
C SER A 110 -11.27 -17.08 -30.33
N LEU A 111 -10.04 -16.68 -30.66
CA LEU A 111 -9.03 -16.25 -29.67
C LEU A 111 -9.55 -15.07 -28.83
N SER A 112 -10.33 -14.17 -29.45
CA SER A 112 -11.02 -13.07 -28.78
C SER A 112 -12.03 -13.58 -27.74
N HIS A 113 -12.85 -14.57 -28.08
CA HIS A 113 -13.78 -15.17 -27.12
C HIS A 113 -13.04 -15.81 -25.94
N ALA A 114 -11.95 -16.55 -26.19
CA ALA A 114 -11.15 -17.17 -25.13
C ALA A 114 -10.50 -16.14 -24.18
N THR A 115 -9.94 -15.05 -24.73
CA THR A 115 -9.34 -13.97 -23.93
C THR A 115 -10.38 -13.20 -23.11
N LEU A 116 -11.53 -12.87 -23.70
CA LEU A 116 -12.66 -12.25 -23.00
C LEU A 116 -13.21 -13.15 -21.88
N ALA A 117 -13.34 -14.45 -22.12
CA ALA A 117 -13.80 -15.42 -21.12
C ALA A 117 -12.82 -15.51 -19.93
N ASN A 118 -11.52 -15.55 -20.20
CA ASN A 118 -10.49 -15.52 -19.14
C ASN A 118 -10.55 -14.22 -18.32
N LYS A 119 -10.69 -13.06 -18.99
CA LYS A 119 -10.83 -11.77 -18.31
C LYS A 119 -12.10 -11.68 -17.47
N LEU A 120 -13.21 -12.24 -17.95
CA LEU A 120 -14.45 -12.37 -17.20
C LEU A 120 -14.25 -13.23 -15.94
N GLN A 121 -13.58 -14.37 -16.06
CA GLN A 121 -13.30 -15.23 -14.90
C GLN A 121 -12.42 -14.52 -13.86
N GLN A 122 -11.38 -13.80 -14.30
CA GLN A 122 -10.50 -13.05 -13.41
C GLN A 122 -11.25 -11.91 -12.69
N THR A 123 -12.06 -11.14 -13.42
CA THR A 123 -12.87 -10.06 -12.85
C THR A 123 -13.93 -10.58 -11.88
N GLN A 124 -14.54 -11.73 -12.15
CA GLN A 124 -15.45 -12.40 -11.22
C GLN A 124 -14.74 -12.84 -9.94
N LYS A 125 -13.55 -13.46 -10.04
CA LYS A 125 -12.74 -13.83 -8.86
C LYS A 125 -12.36 -12.60 -8.03
N TYR A 126 -12.08 -11.48 -8.68
CA TYR A 126 -11.78 -10.22 -7.99
C TYR A 126 -13.02 -9.66 -7.27
N LEU A 127 -14.18 -9.70 -7.90
CA LEU A 127 -15.46 -9.33 -7.30
C LEU A 127 -15.76 -10.16 -6.05
N ASP A 128 -15.52 -11.47 -6.10
CA ASP A 128 -15.70 -12.36 -4.94
C ASP A 128 -14.74 -11.98 -3.78
N LYS A 129 -13.50 -11.56 -4.09
CA LYS A 129 -12.55 -11.05 -3.09
C LYS A 129 -13.06 -9.75 -2.45
N LEU A 130 -13.61 -8.83 -3.23
CA LEU A 130 -14.17 -7.58 -2.70
C LEU A 130 -15.34 -7.86 -1.74
N HIS A 131 -16.25 -8.77 -2.08
CA HIS A 131 -17.34 -9.16 -1.17
C HIS A 131 -16.84 -9.85 0.11
N LYS A 132 -15.80 -10.68 0.03
CA LYS A 132 -15.18 -11.25 1.23
C LYS A 132 -14.61 -10.16 2.14
N ASN A 133 -13.95 -9.17 1.56
CA ASN A 133 -13.42 -8.03 2.32
C ASN A 133 -14.53 -7.20 2.96
N GLU A 134 -15.62 -6.93 2.23
CA GLU A 134 -16.79 -6.23 2.77
C GLU A 134 -17.39 -6.99 3.98
N LYS A 135 -17.57 -8.31 3.87
CA LYS A 135 -18.05 -9.15 4.98
C LYS A 135 -17.12 -9.08 6.19
N ASN A 136 -15.81 -9.10 5.98
CA ASN A 136 -14.83 -8.97 7.06
C ASN A 136 -14.95 -7.63 7.78
N ILE A 137 -15.12 -6.53 7.04
CA ILE A 137 -15.34 -5.20 7.65
C ILE A 137 -16.61 -5.19 8.49
N VAL A 138 -17.71 -5.72 7.96
CA VAL A 138 -19.00 -5.78 8.68
C VAL A 138 -18.87 -6.61 9.97
N ASN A 139 -18.18 -7.74 9.91
CA ASN A 139 -17.94 -8.57 11.10
C ASN A 139 -17.14 -7.82 12.17
N VAL A 140 -16.03 -7.17 11.79
CA VAL A 140 -15.23 -6.36 12.72
C VAL A 140 -16.03 -5.20 13.30
N GLN A 141 -16.88 -4.55 12.50
CA GLN A 141 -17.78 -3.50 13.00
C GLN A 141 -18.77 -4.04 14.03
N ASN A 142 -19.38 -5.20 13.77
CA ASN A 142 -20.32 -5.84 14.69
C ASN A 142 -19.64 -6.26 16.01
N GLU A 143 -18.45 -6.86 15.94
CA GLU A 143 -17.65 -7.21 17.12
C GLU A 143 -17.35 -6.01 18.00
N ARG A 144 -16.94 -4.89 17.39
CA ARG A 144 -16.66 -3.64 18.12
C ARG A 144 -17.90 -3.04 18.74
N GLN A 145 -19.05 -3.08 18.05
CA GLN A 145 -20.32 -2.60 18.61
C GLN A 145 -20.76 -3.47 19.79
N ASN A 146 -20.62 -4.79 19.68
CA ASN A 146 -20.94 -5.71 20.76
C ASN A 146 -20.01 -5.51 21.96
N HIS A 147 -18.70 -5.41 21.74
CA HIS A 147 -17.75 -5.08 22.81
C HIS A 147 -18.08 -3.76 23.50
N LYS A 148 -18.43 -2.71 22.73
CA LYS A 148 -18.84 -1.42 23.31
C LYS A 148 -20.07 -1.55 24.20
N LYS A 149 -21.08 -2.34 23.80
CA LYS A 149 -22.28 -2.59 24.63
C LYS A 149 -21.93 -3.33 25.92
N MET A 150 -20.98 -4.26 25.85
CA MET A 150 -20.54 -5.07 26.99
C MET A 150 -19.51 -4.39 27.90
N ALA A 151 -18.93 -3.25 27.51
CA ALA A 151 -17.88 -2.56 28.28
C ALA A 151 -18.39 -1.31 29.02
N VAL A 152 -19.67 -0.96 28.87
CA VAL A 152 -20.33 0.10 29.65
C VAL A 152 -21.05 -0.59 30.81
N PHE A 153 -20.40 -0.60 31.97
CA PHE A 153 -20.98 -1.01 33.25
C PHE A 153 -21.01 0.18 34.20
#